data_AF-A0A840V4C0-F1
#
_entry.id   AF-A0A840V4C0-F1
#
_cell.length_a   1.000
_cell.length_b   1.000
_cell.length_c   1.000
_cell.angle_alpha   90.00
_cell.angle_beta   90.00
_cell.angle_gamma   90.00
#
_symmetry.space_group_name_H-M   'P 1'
#
loop_
_entity.id
_entity.type
_entity.pdbx_description
1 polymer ?
#
loop_
_entity_poly.entity_id
_entity_poly.type
_entity_poly.pdbx_seq_one_letter_code
_entity_poly.pdbx_strand_id
1 'polypeptide(L)'
;MKLLHAILFAATALHCAAEDQGEGISISSQLGAGFGKMIEIEGRIVDDQDTRLRAHLGKKLIEVKRVGTHALTKPIVIELLVFGWIDISIPERGTVARFRGYETGGFTGIPNEAFEDVPFVPTTAHHFQSRFQVTKLLKQKGQTRPSENPG
;
A
#
# COMPACT_ATOMS: atom_id res chain seq x y z
N MET A 1 -51.89 -37.07 6.57
CA MET A 1 -52.32 -35.85 5.86
C MET A 1 -51.11 -34.95 5.69
N LYS A 2 -50.86 -34.50 4.45
CA LYS A 2 -49.74 -33.63 4.02
C LYS A 2 -49.89 -32.21 4.57
N LEU A 3 -48.75 -31.53 4.79
CA LEU A 3 -48.44 -30.08 4.78
C LEU A 3 -47.38 -29.82 5.87
N LEU A 4 -46.37 -28.94 5.79
CA LEU A 4 -45.77 -28.09 4.75
C LEU A 4 -44.66 -27.31 5.47
N HIS A 5 -43.55 -26.97 4.79
CA HIS A 5 -42.64 -25.84 5.11
C HIS A 5 -41.87 -25.85 6.44
N ALA A 6 -40.72 -25.22 6.62
CA ALA A 6 -39.68 -24.68 5.75
C ALA A 6 -38.50 -24.31 6.69
N ILE A 7 -37.33 -24.23 6.10
CA ILE A 7 -36.04 -23.79 6.64
C ILE A 7 -36.15 -22.46 7.41
N LEU A 8 -35.47 -22.34 8.56
CA LEU A 8 -34.80 -21.09 8.91
C LEU A 8 -33.58 -21.29 9.81
N PHE A 9 -32.43 -20.89 9.25
CA PHE A 9 -31.16 -20.61 9.90
C PHE A 9 -31.30 -19.46 10.91
N ALA A 10 -30.65 -19.58 12.07
CA ALA A 10 -29.99 -18.45 12.73
C ALA A 10 -29.01 -18.99 13.79
N ALA A 11 -27.77 -19.23 13.36
CA ALA A 11 -26.63 -19.31 14.26
C ALA A 11 -26.35 -17.89 14.75
N THR A 12 -26.71 -17.59 16.00
CA THR A 12 -26.38 -16.32 16.66
C THR A 12 -24.92 -16.35 17.07
N ALA A 13 -24.03 -16.16 16.10
CA ALA A 13 -22.61 -15.96 16.33
C ALA A 13 -22.37 -14.52 16.82
N LEU A 14 -21.95 -14.43 18.08
CA LEU A 14 -20.89 -13.56 18.58
C LEU A 14 -20.85 -12.13 18.01
N HIS A 15 -21.57 -11.21 18.64
CA HIS A 15 -21.30 -9.78 18.55
C HIS A 15 -20.47 -9.37 19.77
N CYS A 16 -19.15 -9.53 19.70
CA CYS A 16 -18.25 -8.74 20.52
C CYS A 16 -18.07 -7.40 19.80
N ALA A 17 -18.96 -6.46 20.08
CA ALA A 17 -18.72 -5.05 19.79
C ALA A 17 -17.74 -4.55 20.86
N ALA A 18 -16.47 -4.41 20.48
CA ALA A 18 -15.55 -3.56 21.22
C ALA A 18 -15.97 -2.11 20.94
N GLU A 19 -16.69 -1.51 21.89
CA GLU A 19 -16.83 -0.05 21.95
C GLU A 19 -15.49 0.52 22.43
N ASP A 20 -14.60 0.81 21.48
CA ASP A 20 -13.42 1.62 21.73
C ASP A 20 -13.79 3.09 21.47
N GLN A 21 -14.20 3.79 22.52
CA GLN A 21 -14.41 5.24 22.50
C GLN A 21 -13.07 5.96 22.74
N GLY A 22 -12.15 5.82 21.78
CA GLY A 22 -11.15 6.85 21.48
C GLY A 22 -11.61 7.62 20.24
N GLU A 23 -11.21 8.87 20.06
CA GLU A 23 -11.24 9.48 18.72
C GLU A 23 -10.36 8.61 17.80
N GLY A 24 -10.97 7.61 17.19
CA GLY A 24 -10.27 6.62 16.40
C GLY A 24 -9.59 7.33 15.25
N ILE A 25 -8.26 7.17 15.17
CA ILE A 25 -7.49 7.67 14.04
C ILE A 25 -8.14 7.11 12.76
N SER A 26 -8.81 7.97 12.01
CA SER A 26 -9.46 7.57 10.76
C SER A 26 -8.39 7.34 9.69
N ILE A 27 -8.03 6.08 9.48
CA ILE A 27 -7.02 5.69 8.49
C ILE A 27 -7.67 5.68 7.10
N SER A 28 -7.13 6.49 6.19
CA SER A 28 -7.59 6.56 4.80
C SER A 28 -6.46 6.24 3.82
N SER A 29 -6.82 5.62 2.69
CA SER A 29 -5.86 5.28 1.62
C SER A 29 -5.37 6.55 0.95
N GLN A 30 -4.06 6.70 0.80
CA GLN A 30 -3.47 7.85 0.15
C GLN A 30 -3.68 7.84 -1.37
N LEU A 31 -3.76 6.66 -1.98
CA LEU A 31 -3.94 6.53 -3.44
C LEU A 31 -5.40 6.64 -3.88
N GLY A 32 -6.34 6.84 -2.96
CA GLY A 32 -7.77 7.04 -3.24
C GLY A 32 -8.53 5.77 -3.62
N ALA A 33 -7.85 4.64 -3.83
CA ALA A 33 -8.47 3.33 -3.90
C ALA A 33 -8.18 2.61 -2.58
N GLY A 34 -9.22 2.45 -1.76
CA GLY A 34 -9.11 1.90 -0.40
C GLY A 34 -8.17 0.69 -0.27
N PHE A 35 -7.60 0.51 0.92
CA PHE A 35 -6.61 -0.53 1.21
C PHE A 35 -7.02 -1.94 0.72
N GLY A 36 -6.03 -2.71 0.25
CA GLY A 36 -6.23 -4.07 -0.24
C GLY A 36 -6.84 -4.19 -1.64
N LYS A 37 -7.29 -3.08 -2.26
CA LYS A 37 -7.78 -3.11 -3.63
C LYS A 37 -6.64 -3.18 -4.64
N MET A 38 -6.75 -4.12 -5.58
CA MET A 38 -5.82 -4.21 -6.69
C MET A 38 -5.97 -3.01 -7.63
N ILE A 39 -4.92 -2.22 -7.75
CA ILE A 39 -4.85 -1.03 -8.58
C ILE A 39 -3.58 -1.01 -9.44
N GLU A 40 -3.58 -0.12 -10.42
CA GLU A 40 -2.39 0.23 -11.17
C GLU A 40 -1.92 1.61 -10.75
N ILE A 41 -0.62 1.78 -10.56
CA ILE A 41 -0.02 3.08 -10.29
C ILE A 41 1.01 3.40 -11.37
N GLU A 42 1.18 4.68 -11.67
CA GLU A 42 2.23 5.20 -12.53
C GLU A 42 2.94 6.34 -11.81
N GLY A 43 4.26 6.31 -11.86
CA GLY A 43 5.09 7.29 -11.17
C GLY A 43 6.54 7.19 -11.55
N ARG A 44 7.34 8.09 -10.97
CA ARG A 44 8.80 8.12 -11.13
C ARG A 44 9.44 7.43 -9.95
N ILE A 45 10.39 6.53 -10.17
CA ILE A 45 11.20 5.95 -9.08
C ILE A 45 12.03 7.05 -8.44
N VAL A 46 11.96 7.14 -7.12
CA VAL A 46 12.68 8.12 -6.30
C VAL A 46 13.42 7.44 -5.15
N ASP A 47 14.34 8.16 -4.52
CA ASP A 47 15.08 7.69 -3.35
C ASP A 47 15.13 8.76 -2.24
N ASP A 48 15.92 8.49 -1.20
CA ASP A 48 16.13 9.42 -0.09
C ASP A 48 16.86 10.70 -0.49
N GLN A 49 17.60 10.72 -1.61
CA GLN A 49 18.23 11.95 -2.11
C GLN A 49 17.21 12.88 -2.75
N ASP A 50 16.16 12.33 -3.36
CA ASP A 50 15.03 13.11 -3.88
C ASP A 50 14.19 13.70 -2.74
N THR A 51 13.88 12.91 -1.70
CA THR A 51 12.98 13.36 -0.62
C THR A 51 13.70 14.09 0.50
N ARG A 52 15.01 13.85 0.68
CA ARG A 52 15.84 14.35 1.79
C ARG A 52 15.32 13.96 3.17
N LEU A 53 14.70 12.78 3.28
CA LEU A 53 14.10 12.28 4.51
C LEU A 53 14.86 11.05 5.00
N ARG A 54 15.34 11.10 6.24
CA ARG A 54 16.08 9.97 6.84
C ARG A 54 15.25 8.69 6.91
N ALA A 55 13.93 8.80 7.12
CA ALA A 55 13.01 7.67 7.15
C ALA A 55 12.90 6.92 5.80
N HIS A 56 13.43 7.51 4.72
CA HIS A 56 13.43 6.94 3.38
C HIS A 56 14.74 6.27 2.98
N LEU A 57 15.77 6.37 3.82
CA LEU A 57 17.09 5.82 3.53
C LEU A 57 17.01 4.31 3.27
N GLY A 58 17.52 3.88 2.12
CA GLY A 58 17.55 2.47 1.71
C GLY A 58 16.20 1.90 1.24
N LYS A 59 15.12 2.69 1.26
CA LYS A 59 13.80 2.25 0.79
C LYS A 59 13.67 2.37 -0.73
N LYS A 60 12.84 1.52 -1.31
CA LYS A 60 12.40 1.68 -2.71
C LYS A 60 11.17 2.56 -2.73
N LEU A 61 11.23 3.71 -3.39
CA LEU A 61 10.14 4.67 -3.40
C LEU A 61 9.66 4.97 -4.83
N ILE A 62 8.41 5.38 -4.92
CA ILE A 62 7.85 5.94 -6.15
C ILE A 62 7.09 7.22 -5.84
N GLU A 63 7.31 8.26 -6.64
CA GLU A 63 6.47 9.45 -6.72
C GLU A 63 5.31 9.16 -7.68
N VAL A 64 4.18 8.70 -7.14
CA VAL A 64 2.96 8.36 -7.88
C VAL A 64 2.27 9.62 -8.37
N LYS A 65 1.93 9.64 -9.66
CA LYS A 65 1.18 10.73 -10.30
C LYS A 65 -0.17 10.29 -10.84
N ARG A 66 -0.40 8.99 -11.00
CA ARG A 66 -1.63 8.43 -11.54
C ARG A 66 -1.97 7.09 -10.90
N VAL A 67 -3.26 6.87 -10.67
CA VAL A 67 -3.84 5.63 -10.18
C VAL A 67 -4.93 5.19 -11.17
N GLY A 68 -4.74 4.03 -11.80
CA GLY A 68 -5.55 3.58 -12.93
C GLY A 68 -5.51 4.61 -14.07
N THR A 69 -6.67 5.15 -14.43
CA THR A 69 -6.80 6.21 -15.44
C THR A 69 -6.75 7.63 -14.84
N HIS A 70 -6.82 7.76 -13.53
CA HIS A 70 -6.97 9.04 -12.83
C HIS A 70 -5.63 9.63 -12.42
N ALA A 71 -5.36 10.87 -12.82
CA ALA A 71 -4.22 11.62 -12.31
C ALA A 71 -4.51 12.09 -10.88
N LEU A 72 -3.50 12.01 -10.01
CA LEU A 72 -3.59 12.53 -8.64
C LEU A 72 -3.44 14.05 -8.67
N THR A 73 -4.25 14.76 -7.87
CA THR A 73 -4.17 16.23 -7.73
C THR A 73 -2.79 16.69 -7.25
N LYS A 74 -2.16 15.89 -6.38
CA LYS A 74 -0.79 16.07 -5.93
C LYS A 74 -0.06 14.74 -6.02
N PRO A 75 1.20 14.71 -6.48
CA PRO A 75 1.99 13.49 -6.43
C PRO A 75 2.17 12.98 -5.00
N ILE A 76 2.21 11.66 -4.84
CA ILE A 76 2.37 11.01 -3.54
C ILE A 76 3.63 10.15 -3.59
N VAL A 77 4.52 10.34 -2.62
CA VAL A 77 5.69 9.46 -2.45
C VAL A 77 5.30 8.30 -1.54
N ILE A 78 5.42 7.08 -2.05
CA ILE A 78 5.06 5.86 -1.30
C ILE A 78 6.16 4.81 -1.44
N GLU A 79 6.36 4.04 -0.37
CA GLU A 79 7.28 2.91 -0.34
C GLU A 79 6.74 1.75 -1.17
N LEU A 80 7.58 1.18 -2.03
CA LEU A 80 7.31 -0.03 -2.79
C LEU A 80 7.79 -1.25 -2.00
N LEU A 81 6.88 -2.19 -1.78
CA LEU A 81 7.19 -3.51 -1.25
C LEU A 81 7.14 -4.53 -2.38
N VAL A 82 8.04 -5.50 -2.34
CA VAL A 82 8.06 -6.67 -3.23
C VAL A 82 8.08 -7.92 -2.37
N PHE A 83 7.39 -8.97 -2.81
CA PHE A 83 7.48 -10.25 -2.11
C PHE A 83 8.87 -10.85 -2.33
N GLY A 84 9.52 -11.34 -1.27
CA GLY A 84 10.87 -11.91 -1.38
C GLY A 84 10.96 -13.16 -2.25
N TRP A 85 9.84 -13.78 -2.60
CA TRP A 85 9.74 -14.98 -3.44
C TRP A 85 9.34 -14.70 -4.89
N ILE A 86 9.19 -13.44 -5.30
CA ILE A 86 8.91 -13.09 -6.70
C ILE A 86 10.05 -12.25 -7.28
N ASP A 87 10.39 -12.53 -8.54
CA ASP A 87 11.39 -11.74 -9.27
C ASP A 87 10.72 -10.53 -9.92
N ILE A 88 10.61 -9.45 -9.15
CA ILE A 88 10.21 -8.13 -9.67
C ILE A 88 11.36 -7.18 -9.44
N SER A 89 12.07 -6.85 -10.52
CA SER A 89 13.07 -5.80 -10.53
C SER A 89 12.40 -4.42 -10.51
N ILE A 90 12.64 -3.65 -9.45
CA ILE A 90 12.27 -2.24 -9.38
C ILE A 90 13.26 -1.45 -10.23
N PRO A 91 12.81 -0.65 -11.22
CA PRO A 91 13.69 0.13 -12.08
C PRO A 91 14.55 1.12 -11.30
N GLU A 92 15.59 1.63 -11.96
CA GLU A 92 16.49 2.63 -11.38
C GLU A 92 15.78 3.97 -11.11
N ARG A 93 16.33 4.72 -10.17
CA ARG A 93 15.89 6.09 -9.83
C ARG A 93 15.76 6.95 -11.08
N GLY A 94 14.71 7.77 -11.12
CA GLY A 94 14.41 8.65 -12.25
C GLY A 94 13.58 7.99 -13.34
N THR A 95 13.52 6.66 -13.38
CA THR A 95 12.71 5.92 -14.37
C THR A 95 11.22 6.09 -14.09
N VAL A 96 10.42 6.32 -15.14
CA VAL A 96 8.96 6.25 -15.05
C VAL A 96 8.52 4.80 -15.17
N ALA A 97 7.82 4.31 -14.14
CA ALA A 97 7.39 2.93 -14.05
C ALA A 97 5.87 2.85 -13.81
N ARG A 98 5.28 1.77 -14.31
CA ARG A 98 3.89 1.40 -14.05
C ARG A 98 3.86 0.08 -13.29
N PHE A 99 3.14 0.05 -12.18
CA PHE A 99 3.01 -1.16 -11.36
C PHE A 99 1.55 -1.56 -11.21
N ARG A 100 1.32 -2.86 -11.08
CA ARG A 100 0.09 -3.41 -10.52
C ARG A 100 0.38 -3.90 -9.11
N GLY A 101 -0.55 -3.64 -8.19
CA GLY A 101 -0.37 -3.93 -6.77
C GLY A 101 -1.56 -3.46 -5.96
N TYR A 102 -1.39 -3.31 -4.65
CA TYR A 102 -2.41 -2.77 -3.76
C TYR A 102 -1.78 -1.89 -2.67
N GLU A 103 -2.53 -0.89 -2.21
CA GLU A 103 -2.12 -0.10 -1.04
C GLU A 103 -2.30 -0.95 0.23
N THR A 104 -1.28 -0.92 1.10
CA THR A 104 -1.23 -1.54 2.42
C THR A 104 -0.56 -0.58 3.39
N GLY A 105 -0.42 -0.93 4.67
CA GLY A 105 0.26 -0.08 5.63
C GLY A 105 0.23 -0.62 7.05
N GLY A 106 0.80 0.15 7.96
CA GLY A 106 0.80 -0.17 9.39
C GLY A 106 1.30 1.00 10.21
N PHE A 107 1.02 0.96 11.52
CA PHE A 107 1.58 1.91 12.46
C PHE A 107 3.08 1.69 12.62
N THR A 108 3.82 2.78 12.70
CA THR A 108 5.26 2.83 12.92
C THR A 108 5.57 3.82 14.04
N GLY A 109 6.78 3.78 14.59
CA GLY A 109 7.16 4.60 15.74
C GLY A 109 6.54 4.09 17.05
N ILE A 110 6.95 4.72 18.15
CA ILE A 110 6.50 4.36 19.50
C ILE A 110 5.56 5.47 19.98
N PRO A 111 4.33 5.16 20.47
CA PRO A 111 3.46 6.14 21.09
C PRO A 111 4.16 6.85 22.24
N ASN A 112 3.95 8.16 22.39
CA ASN A 112 4.67 8.93 23.40
C ASN A 112 4.31 8.47 24.83
N GLU A 113 3.07 8.05 25.02
CA GLU A 113 2.49 7.55 26.27
C GLU A 113 3.19 6.28 26.76
N ALA A 114 3.76 5.47 25.86
CA ALA A 114 4.50 4.27 26.25
C ALA A 114 5.75 4.59 27.09
N PHE A 115 6.30 5.81 26.98
CA PHE A 115 7.45 6.24 27.76
C PHE A 115 7.10 6.65 29.19
N GLU A 116 5.82 6.60 29.59
CA GLU A 116 5.42 6.64 30.99
C GLU A 116 5.85 5.35 31.72
N ASP A 117 5.92 4.22 31.01
CA ASP A 117 6.20 2.89 31.57
C ASP A 117 7.65 2.43 31.36
N VAL A 118 8.32 2.91 30.30
CA VAL A 118 9.68 2.48 29.92
C VAL A 118 10.63 3.65 29.70
N PRO A 119 11.94 3.46 29.83
CA PRO A 119 12.91 4.52 29.58
C PRO A 119 12.79 5.11 28.17
N PHE A 120 12.87 6.44 28.09
CA PHE A 120 12.84 7.16 26.83
C PHE A 120 14.02 6.77 25.92
N VAL A 121 13.71 6.46 24.67
CA VAL A 121 14.70 6.33 23.60
C VAL A 121 14.32 7.23 22.42
N PRO A 122 15.28 7.88 21.74
CA PRO A 122 14.99 8.64 20.54
C PRO A 122 14.31 7.75 19.50
N THR A 123 13.05 8.06 19.19
CA THR A 123 12.21 7.29 18.28
C THR A 123 11.60 8.19 17.20
N THR A 124 11.07 7.60 16.14
CA THR A 124 10.23 8.32 15.18
C THR A 124 8.83 8.49 15.75
N ALA A 125 8.16 9.59 15.39
CA ALA A 125 6.77 9.84 15.78
C ALA A 125 5.86 8.66 15.43
N HIS A 126 4.94 8.32 16.34
CA HIS A 126 3.97 7.26 16.10
C HIS A 126 2.94 7.68 15.05
N HIS A 127 2.86 6.97 13.92
CA HIS A 127 1.91 7.27 12.86
C HIS A 127 1.66 6.08 11.94
N PHE A 128 0.51 6.09 11.25
CA PHE A 128 0.23 5.14 10.18
C PHE A 128 1.02 5.49 8.92
N GLN A 129 1.70 4.50 8.35
CA GLN A 129 2.44 4.65 7.09
C GLN A 129 1.81 3.79 5.99
N SER A 130 1.38 4.44 4.90
CA SER A 130 0.98 3.77 3.67
C SER A 130 2.19 3.24 2.89
N ARG A 131 2.02 2.07 2.28
CA ARG A 131 2.98 1.38 1.41
C ARG A 131 2.24 0.74 0.23
N PHE A 132 2.97 0.40 -0.83
CA PHE A 132 2.39 -0.24 -2.00
C PHE A 132 3.03 -1.60 -2.24
N GLN A 133 2.23 -2.67 -2.10
CA GLN A 133 2.69 -4.02 -2.40
C GLN A 133 2.62 -4.26 -3.91
N VAL A 134 3.79 -4.35 -4.54
CA VAL A 134 3.92 -4.62 -5.97
C VAL A 134 3.69 -6.10 -6.23
N THR A 135 2.86 -6.39 -7.23
CA THR A 135 2.64 -7.74 -7.76
C THR A 135 3.06 -7.87 -9.22
N LYS A 136 3.23 -6.76 -9.94
CA LYS A 136 3.72 -6.77 -11.33
C LYS A 136 4.31 -5.43 -11.76
N LEU A 137 5.43 -5.45 -12.48
CA LEU A 137 5.89 -4.35 -13.32
C LEU A 137 5.19 -4.41 -14.70
N LEU A 138 4.56 -3.32 -15.12
CA LEU A 138 3.82 -3.23 -16.37
C LEU A 138 4.68 -2.56 -17.44
N LYS A 139 4.71 -3.14 -18.65
CA LYS A 139 5.36 -2.53 -19.82
C LYS A 139 4.62 -1.26 -20.22
N GLN A 140 5.35 -0.23 -20.66
CA GLN A 140 4.74 0.92 -21.29
C GLN A 140 3.96 0.48 -22.53
N LYS A 141 2.75 1.02 -22.71
CA LYS A 141 1.92 0.79 -23.91
C LYS A 141 2.68 1.41 -25.10
N GLY A 142 3.40 0.59 -25.87
CA GLY A 142 4.23 1.06 -27.00
C GLY A 142 5.52 0.27 -27.26
N GLN A 143 5.99 -0.56 -26.33
CA GLN A 143 7.07 -1.50 -26.62
C GLN A 143 6.51 -2.76 -27.27
N THR A 144 6.47 -2.76 -28.60
CA THR A 144 6.36 -3.97 -29.43
C THR A 144 7.44 -4.97 -29.03
N ARG A 145 7.10 -6.26 -28.98
CA ARG A 145 8.09 -7.34 -28.80
C ARG A 145 9.19 -7.17 -29.87
N PRO A 146 10.48 -7.41 -29.56
CA PRO A 146 11.45 -7.62 -30.63
C PRO A 146 10.94 -8.78 -31.49
N SER A 147 10.93 -8.59 -32.80
CA SER A 147 10.51 -9.62 -33.75
C SER A 147 11.36 -10.86 -33.51
N GLU A 148 10.72 -11.99 -33.21
CA GLU A 148 11.35 -13.29 -33.36
C GLU A 148 11.71 -13.41 -34.85
N ASN A 149 13.01 -13.33 -35.15
CA ASN A 149 13.52 -13.66 -36.48
C ASN A 149 13.30 -15.16 -36.69
N PRO A 150 12.56 -15.59 -37.72
CA PRO A 150 12.63 -16.96 -38.18
C PRO A 150 13.93 -17.10 -38.98
N GLY A 151 14.95 -17.68 -38.34
CA GLY A 151 16.09 -18.27 -39.02
C GLY A 151 15.82 -19.74 -39.28
#